data_AF-A0A266LT70-F1
#
_entry.id   AF-A0A266LT70-F1
#
_cell.length_a   1.000
_cell.length_b   1.000
_cell.length_c   1.000
_cell.angle_alpha   90.00
_cell.angle_beta   90.00
_cell.angle_gamma   90.00
#
_symmetry.space_group_name_H-M   'P 1'
#
loop_
_entity.id
_entity.type
_entity.pdbx_description
1 polymer ?
#
loop_
_entity_poly.entity_id
_entity_poly.type
_entity_poly.pdbx_seq_one_letter_code
_entity_poly.pdbx_strand_id
1 'polypeptide(L)'
;MAFWNFGRKKKLDVQTKAAIEKGVYIVNLQMQSATLHQGFDSVFHSAYVRGYLTGVFMASMQAHEIPGYGDDTKTMAFVAFGLVSLIGEDHGLTYALASLRFQDEPEFFRGNFEGGNELVDFMNQRRQMPTHLLEYFQNHSNV
;
A
#
# COMPACT_ATOMS: atom_id res chain seq x y z
N MET A 1 16.61 2.17 35.00
CA MET A 1 17.01 1.31 33.85
C MET A 1 15.90 0.30 33.62
N ALA A 2 15.04 0.52 32.63
CA ALA A 2 14.05 -0.47 32.22
C ALA A 2 14.46 -0.95 30.82
N PHE A 3 14.90 -2.20 30.78
CA PHE A 3 15.44 -2.88 29.63
C PHE A 3 14.35 -3.05 28.56
N TRP A 4 14.57 -2.42 27.40
CA TRP A 4 13.86 -2.74 26.19
C TRP A 4 14.23 -4.17 25.79
N ASN A 5 13.38 -5.12 26.18
CA ASN A 5 13.40 -6.45 25.60
C ASN A 5 12.99 -6.30 24.13
N PHE A 6 13.98 -6.21 23.24
CA PHE A 6 13.86 -6.56 21.83
C PHE A 6 13.53 -8.07 21.76
N GLY A 7 12.28 -8.39 22.10
CA GLY A 7 11.73 -9.73 22.05
C GLY A 7 11.61 -10.16 20.60
N ARG A 8 12.36 -11.20 20.24
CA ARG A 8 12.11 -12.21 19.19
C ARG A 8 11.22 -11.73 18.04
N LYS A 9 11.75 -11.65 16.80
CA LYS A 9 10.98 -11.51 15.55
C LYS A 9 9.70 -12.35 15.65
N LYS A 10 8.58 -11.72 16.05
CA LYS A 10 7.30 -12.39 16.24
C LYS A 10 6.88 -12.75 14.83
N LYS A 11 6.87 -14.04 14.50
CA LYS A 11 6.39 -14.47 13.18
C LYS A 11 5.01 -13.85 13.02
N LEU A 12 4.83 -13.07 11.94
CA LEU A 12 3.52 -12.58 11.53
C LEU A 12 2.57 -13.77 11.51
N ASP A 13 1.40 -13.61 12.12
CA ASP A 13 0.38 -14.65 12.07
C ASP A 13 -0.08 -14.86 10.62
N VAL A 14 -0.67 -16.02 10.36
CA VAL A 14 -1.02 -16.46 9.02
C VAL A 14 -2.00 -15.49 8.34
N GLN A 15 -2.92 -14.89 9.10
CA GLN A 15 -3.95 -13.99 8.59
C GLN A 15 -3.35 -12.64 8.19
N THR A 16 -2.51 -12.06 9.05
CA THR A 16 -1.78 -10.82 8.76
C THR A 16 -0.88 -10.98 7.54
N LYS A 17 -0.18 -12.13 7.44
CA LYS A 17 0.65 -12.43 6.26
C LYS A 17 -0.20 -12.52 4.99
N ALA A 18 -1.32 -13.24 5.02
CA ALA A 18 -2.22 -13.37 3.87
C ALA A 18 -2.79 -12.00 3.43
N ALA A 19 -3.12 -11.13 4.38
CA ALA A 19 -3.60 -9.77 4.10
C ALA A 19 -2.53 -8.94 3.38
N ILE A 20 -1.28 -8.97 3.86
CA ILE A 20 -0.18 -8.27 3.21
C ILE A 20 0.06 -8.83 1.80
N GLU A 21 0.15 -10.16 1.65
CA GLU A 21 0.36 -10.83 0.37
C GLU A 21 -0.73 -10.48 -0.65
N LYS A 22 -1.98 -10.36 -0.21
CA LYS A 22 -3.10 -9.95 -1.09
C LYS A 22 -2.94 -8.53 -1.61
N GLY A 23 -2.59 -7.58 -0.73
CA GLY A 23 -2.34 -6.19 -1.13
C GLY A 23 -1.15 -6.08 -2.09
N VAL A 24 -0.04 -6.75 -1.75
CA VAL A 24 1.16 -6.82 -2.60
C VAL A 24 0.84 -7.39 -3.98
N TYR A 25 0.06 -8.47 -4.03
CA TYR A 25 -0.31 -9.12 -5.29
C TYR A 25 -1.04 -8.16 -6.26
N ILE A 26 -2.07 -7.46 -5.78
CA ILE A 26 -2.87 -6.54 -6.60
C ILE A 26 -2.03 -5.37 -7.12
N VAL A 27 -1.15 -4.84 -6.28
CA VAL A 27 -0.24 -3.77 -6.69
C VAL A 27 0.77 -4.29 -7.73
N ASN A 28 1.37 -5.45 -7.50
CA ASN A 28 2.38 -6.00 -8.39
C ASN A 28 1.85 -6.32 -9.79
N LEU A 29 0.59 -6.76 -9.91
CA LEU A 29 -0.05 -6.97 -11.22
C LEU A 29 0.00 -5.71 -12.09
N GLN A 30 -0.12 -4.53 -11.49
CA GLN A 30 -0.14 -3.25 -12.20
C GLN A 30 1.26 -2.66 -12.35
N MET A 31 2.09 -2.80 -11.30
CA MET A 31 3.44 -2.24 -11.25
C MET A 31 4.39 -2.88 -12.26
N GLN A 32 4.23 -4.17 -12.57
CA GLN A 32 5.05 -4.86 -13.58
C GLN A 32 4.99 -4.16 -14.93
N SER A 33 3.82 -3.68 -15.35
CA SER A 33 3.67 -2.91 -16.58
C SER A 33 4.04 -1.43 -16.40
N ALA A 34 3.71 -0.85 -15.24
CA ALA A 34 4.00 0.55 -14.95
C ALA A 34 5.51 0.90 -15.00
N THR A 35 6.37 -0.02 -14.54
CA THR A 35 7.84 0.18 -14.49
C THR A 35 8.48 0.38 -15.87
N LEU A 36 7.77 0.05 -16.95
CA LEU A 36 8.25 0.24 -18.33
C LEU A 36 8.04 1.66 -18.85
N HIS A 37 7.29 2.51 -18.12
CA HIS A 37 7.00 3.87 -18.54
C HIS A 37 8.13 4.83 -18.20
N GLN A 38 8.43 5.78 -19.09
CA GLN A 38 9.37 6.87 -18.82
C GLN A 38 8.85 7.73 -17.65
N GLY A 39 9.72 8.23 -16.78
CA GLY A 39 9.25 9.01 -15.62
C GLY A 39 8.52 8.20 -14.54
N PHE A 40 8.57 6.86 -14.58
CA PHE A 40 7.99 6.01 -13.53
C PHE A 40 8.39 6.45 -12.12
N ASP A 41 9.66 6.77 -11.88
CA ASP A 41 10.17 7.14 -10.55
C ASP A 41 9.49 8.41 -10.00
N SER A 42 9.28 9.42 -10.85
CA SER A 42 8.63 10.67 -10.43
C SER A 42 7.15 10.44 -10.11
N VAL A 43 6.47 9.65 -10.94
CA VAL A 43 5.05 9.29 -10.74
C VAL A 43 4.88 8.38 -9.52
N PHE A 44 5.80 7.43 -9.29
CA PHE A 44 5.77 6.51 -8.16
C PHE A 44 5.86 7.23 -6.81
N HIS A 45 6.52 8.39 -6.78
CA HIS A 45 6.65 9.22 -5.59
C HIS A 45 5.54 10.27 -5.44
N SER A 46 4.55 10.32 -6.33
CA SER A 46 3.43 11.26 -6.27
C SER A 46 2.51 11.02 -5.07
N ALA A 47 1.75 12.06 -4.70
CA ALA A 47 0.74 11.97 -3.64
C ALA A 47 -0.29 10.87 -3.93
N TYR A 48 -0.73 10.77 -5.19
CA TYR A 48 -1.71 9.77 -5.62
C TYR A 48 -1.21 8.35 -5.42
N VAL A 49 -0.01 7.99 -5.91
CA VAL A 49 0.49 6.61 -5.80
C VAL A 49 0.69 6.22 -4.33
N ARG A 50 1.19 7.15 -3.51
CA ARG A 50 1.32 6.96 -2.07
C ARG A 50 -0.02 6.70 -1.39
N GLY A 51 -1.03 7.50 -1.75
CA GLY A 51 -2.40 7.32 -1.32
C GLY A 51 -2.93 5.96 -1.72
N TYR A 52 -2.79 5.60 -2.99
CA TYR A 52 -3.24 4.34 -3.57
C TYR A 52 -2.67 3.13 -2.83
N LEU A 53 -1.35 3.07 -2.63
CA LEU A 53 -0.72 1.97 -1.89
C LEU A 53 -1.23 1.91 -0.43
N THR A 54 -1.41 3.06 0.22
CA THR A 54 -1.97 3.16 1.57
C THR A 54 -3.39 2.59 1.61
N GLY A 55 -4.24 3.00 0.67
CA GLY A 55 -5.63 2.55 0.56
C GLY A 55 -5.74 1.04 0.34
N VAL A 56 -4.91 0.48 -0.54
CA VAL A 56 -4.84 -0.98 -0.75
C VAL A 56 -4.54 -1.70 0.56
N PHE A 57 -3.50 -1.30 1.30
CA PHE A 57 -3.13 -1.99 2.54
C PHE A 57 -4.14 -1.77 3.66
N MET A 58 -4.75 -0.59 3.78
CA MET A 58 -5.84 -0.34 4.72
C MET A 58 -7.06 -1.21 4.43
N ALA A 59 -7.49 -1.28 3.17
CA ALA A 59 -8.61 -2.13 2.76
C ALA A 59 -8.28 -3.62 2.95
N SER A 60 -7.03 -4.03 2.70
CA SER A 60 -6.62 -5.42 2.94
C SER A 60 -6.66 -5.78 4.43
N MET A 61 -6.20 -4.87 5.30
CA MET A 61 -6.27 -5.01 6.75
C MET A 61 -7.73 -5.17 7.21
N GLN A 62 -8.63 -4.35 6.67
CA GLN A 62 -10.06 -4.40 6.97
C GLN A 62 -10.71 -5.70 6.47
N ALA A 63 -10.46 -6.08 5.21
CA ALA A 63 -11.10 -7.23 4.58
C ALA A 63 -10.67 -8.56 5.19
N HIS A 64 -9.49 -8.61 5.80
CA HIS A 64 -9.01 -9.75 6.56
C HIS A 64 -9.26 -9.61 8.06
N GLU A 65 -10.06 -8.63 8.51
CA GLU A 65 -10.44 -8.45 9.92
C GLU A 65 -9.23 -8.42 10.88
N ILE A 66 -8.12 -7.82 10.44
CA ILE A 66 -6.88 -7.77 11.23
C ILE A 66 -7.12 -6.90 12.48
N PRO A 67 -6.85 -7.42 13.70
CA PRO A 67 -7.05 -6.68 14.93
C PRO A 67 -6.26 -5.36 14.94
N GLY A 68 -6.96 -4.27 15.30
CA GLY A 68 -6.37 -2.93 15.31
C GLY A 68 -6.63 -2.09 14.08
N TYR A 69 -7.42 -2.57 13.12
CA TYR A 69 -7.97 -1.70 12.08
C TYR A 69 -8.79 -0.57 12.73
N GLY A 70 -8.59 0.67 12.28
CA GLY A 70 -9.22 1.87 12.85
C GLY A 70 -8.48 2.48 14.04
N ASP A 71 -7.44 1.81 14.56
CA ASP A 71 -6.45 2.44 15.44
C ASP A 71 -5.34 3.03 14.56
N ASP A 72 -5.14 4.35 14.64
CA ASP A 72 -4.21 5.06 13.76
C ASP A 72 -2.81 4.47 13.77
N THR A 73 -2.30 4.13 14.96
CA THR A 73 -0.93 3.62 15.11
C THR A 73 -0.81 2.22 14.53
N LYS A 74 -1.76 1.34 14.79
CA LYS A 74 -1.74 -0.05 14.28
C LYS A 74 -2.01 -0.11 12.79
N THR A 75 -2.94 0.70 12.30
CA THR A 75 -3.23 0.82 10.86
C THR A 75 -2.00 1.31 10.12
N MET A 76 -1.34 2.37 10.61
CA MET A 76 -0.12 2.88 9.98
C MET A 76 1.04 1.89 10.04
N ALA A 77 1.21 1.17 11.15
CA ALA A 77 2.20 0.11 11.25
C ALA A 77 1.94 -1.01 10.22
N PHE A 78 0.68 -1.43 10.05
CA PHE A 78 0.31 -2.43 9.05
C PHE A 78 0.61 -1.94 7.62
N VAL A 79 0.25 -0.70 7.29
CA VAL A 79 0.55 -0.09 5.99
C VAL A 79 2.06 -0.05 5.74
N ALA A 80 2.85 0.35 6.74
CA ALA A 80 4.31 0.36 6.63
C ALA A 80 4.89 -1.04 6.37
N PHE A 81 4.38 -2.09 7.04
CA PHE A 81 4.76 -3.47 6.75
C PHE A 81 4.36 -3.92 5.35
N GLY A 82 3.19 -3.49 4.86
CA GLY A 82 2.76 -3.74 3.48
C GLY A 82 3.73 -3.13 2.47
N LEU A 83 4.11 -1.87 2.67
CA LEU A 83 5.07 -1.15 1.82
C LEU A 83 6.46 -1.80 1.88
N VAL A 84 6.95 -2.18 3.06
CA VAL A 84 8.20 -2.97 3.21
C VAL A 84 8.13 -4.27 2.43
N SER A 85 6.99 -4.97 2.46
CA SER A 85 6.81 -6.22 1.72
C SER A 85 6.74 -6.02 0.21
N LEU A 86 6.33 -4.82 -0.23
CA LEU A 86 6.20 -4.46 -1.63
C LEU A 86 7.53 -4.01 -2.26
N ILE A 87 8.27 -3.12 -1.60
CA ILE A 87 9.45 -2.45 -2.17
C ILE A 87 10.77 -2.68 -1.40
N GLY A 88 10.75 -3.53 -0.37
CA GLY A 88 11.91 -3.88 0.45
C GLY A 88 12.02 -3.09 1.75
N GLU A 89 12.81 -3.60 2.70
CA GLU A 89 12.89 -3.09 4.09
C GLU A 89 13.34 -1.62 4.18
N ASP A 90 14.46 -1.27 3.54
CA ASP A 90 15.02 0.09 3.61
C ASP A 90 14.16 1.12 2.88
N HIS A 91 13.63 0.75 1.72
CA HIS A 91 12.84 1.64 0.88
C HIS A 91 11.41 1.77 1.37
N GLY A 92 10.79 0.69 1.84
CA GLY A 92 9.40 0.64 2.28
C GLY A 92 9.14 1.51 3.51
N LEU A 93 10.02 1.43 4.51
CA LEU A 93 9.89 2.25 5.71
C LEU A 93 10.07 3.74 5.39
N THR A 94 11.10 4.07 4.60
CA THR A 94 11.35 5.45 4.16
C THR A 94 10.18 5.99 3.34
N TYR A 95 9.62 5.16 2.45
CA TYR A 95 8.48 5.52 1.64
C TYR A 95 7.23 5.76 2.49
N ALA A 96 6.95 4.90 3.48
CA ALA A 96 5.83 5.05 4.40
C ALA A 96 5.93 6.35 5.21
N LEU A 97 7.09 6.65 5.79
CA LEU A 97 7.32 7.89 6.54
C LEU A 97 7.19 9.11 5.63
N ALA A 98 7.74 9.06 4.42
CA ALA A 98 7.60 10.13 3.44
C ALA A 98 6.15 10.34 2.98
N SER A 99 5.28 9.33 3.08
CA SER A 99 3.85 9.45 2.75
C SER A 99 3.04 10.24 3.78
N LEU A 100 3.53 10.35 5.03
CA LEU A 100 2.86 11.10 6.09
C LEU A 100 2.76 12.61 5.81
N ARG A 101 3.60 13.15 4.93
CA ARG A 101 3.53 14.57 4.55
C ARG A 101 2.38 14.91 3.59
N PHE A 102 1.75 13.90 2.98
CA PHE A 102 0.70 14.07 1.98
C PHE A 102 -0.71 13.87 2.56
N GLN A 103 -0.86 13.75 3.89
CA GLN A 103 -2.17 13.47 4.50
C GLN A 103 -3.21 14.56 4.23
N ASP A 104 -2.78 15.79 3.93
CA ASP A 104 -3.69 16.91 3.62
C ASP A 104 -3.90 17.13 2.11
N GLU A 105 -3.31 16.27 1.26
CA GLU A 105 -3.32 16.45 -0.20
C GLU A 105 -4.52 15.77 -0.84
N PRO A 106 -5.35 16.47 -1.64
CA PRO A 106 -6.53 15.89 -2.28
C PRO A 106 -6.22 14.65 -3.13
N GLU A 107 -5.09 14.66 -3.85
CA GLU A 107 -4.65 13.53 -4.67
C GLU A 107 -4.28 12.30 -3.82
N PHE A 108 -3.77 12.50 -2.61
CA PHE A 108 -3.51 11.40 -1.68
C PHE A 108 -4.81 10.74 -1.23
N PHE A 109 -5.83 11.53 -0.86
CA PHE A 109 -7.15 11.01 -0.49
C PHE A 109 -7.80 10.25 -1.65
N ARG A 110 -7.73 10.82 -2.86
CA ARG A 110 -8.23 10.17 -4.07
C ARG A 110 -7.55 8.83 -4.31
N GLY A 111 -6.22 8.81 -4.27
CA GLY A 111 -5.44 7.57 -4.41
C GLY A 111 -5.88 6.54 -3.36
N ASN A 112 -5.98 6.94 -2.09
CA ASN A 112 -6.39 6.06 -1.00
C ASN A 112 -7.76 5.42 -1.24
N PHE A 113 -8.75 6.24 -1.62
CA PHE A 113 -10.08 5.75 -1.95
C PHE A 113 -10.08 4.78 -3.14
N GLU A 114 -9.40 5.13 -4.24
CA GLU A 114 -9.36 4.30 -5.44
C GLU A 114 -8.62 2.97 -5.21
N GLY A 115 -7.51 2.99 -4.48
CA GLY A 115 -6.75 1.78 -4.14
C GLY A 115 -7.51 0.86 -3.20
N GLY A 116 -8.20 1.42 -2.19
CA GLY A 116 -9.04 0.65 -1.28
C GLY A 116 -10.20 -0.03 -2.00
N ASN A 117 -10.94 0.72 -2.84
CA ASN A 117 -12.06 0.19 -3.60
C ASN A 117 -11.61 -0.87 -4.60
N GLU A 118 -10.49 -0.68 -5.29
CA GLU A 118 -10.01 -1.66 -6.26
C GLU A 118 -9.66 -3.00 -5.61
N LEU A 119 -9.06 -2.98 -4.41
CA LEU A 119 -8.84 -4.21 -3.64
C LEU A 119 -10.17 -4.88 -3.25
N VAL A 120 -11.14 -4.10 -2.76
CA VAL A 120 -12.46 -4.63 -2.38
C VAL A 120 -13.20 -5.22 -3.58
N ASP A 121 -13.19 -4.54 -4.73
CA ASP A 121 -13.82 -5.02 -5.96
C ASP A 121 -13.14 -6.28 -6.50
N PHE A 122 -11.82 -6.35 -6.41
CA PHE A 122 -11.07 -7.56 -6.76
C PHE A 122 -11.42 -8.73 -5.84
N MET A 123 -11.46 -8.51 -4.52
CA MET A 123 -11.82 -9.54 -3.54
C MET A 123 -13.25 -10.04 -3.72
N ASN A 124 -14.18 -9.14 -4.06
CA ASN A 124 -15.58 -9.46 -4.31
C ASN A 124 -15.86 -9.98 -5.74
N GLN A 125 -14.82 -10.23 -6.55
CA GLN A 125 -14.94 -10.67 -7.95
C GLN A 125 -15.75 -9.73 -8.86
N ARG A 126 -15.94 -8.47 -8.44
CA ARG A 126 -16.58 -7.42 -9.25
C ARG A 126 -15.63 -6.88 -10.31
N ARG A 127 -14.32 -7.02 -10.06
CA ARG A 127 -13.24 -6.66 -10.99
C ARG A 127 -12.27 -7.84 -11.12
N GLN A 128 -12.09 -8.34 -12.34
CA GLN A 128 -11.16 -9.45 -12.61
C GLN A 128 -9.70 -8.99 -12.68
N MET A 129 -9.48 -7.76 -13.13
CA MET A 129 -8.16 -7.18 -13.40
C MET A 129 -8.09 -5.78 -12.78
N PRO A 130 -7.21 -5.54 -11.80
CA PRO A 130 -6.97 -4.19 -11.29
C PRO A 130 -6.15 -3.39 -12.32
N THR A 131 -6.55 -2.16 -12.61
CA THR A 131 -5.95 -1.32 -13.67
C THR A 131 -5.75 0.14 -13.28
N HIS A 132 -6.36 0.65 -12.21
CA HIS A 132 -6.33 2.09 -11.91
C HIS A 132 -4.91 2.63 -11.72
N LEU A 133 -4.04 1.88 -11.01
CA LEU A 133 -2.66 2.30 -10.81
C LEU A 133 -1.90 2.34 -12.15
N LEU A 134 -2.09 1.33 -13.00
CA LEU A 134 -1.45 1.28 -14.32
C LEU A 134 -1.92 2.43 -15.21
N GLU A 135 -3.23 2.68 -15.27
CA GLU A 135 -3.83 3.79 -16.01
C GLU A 135 -3.30 5.14 -15.51
N TYR A 136 -3.14 5.30 -14.20
CA TYR A 136 -2.54 6.50 -13.63
C TYR A 136 -1.10 6.70 -14.14
N PHE A 137 -0.27 5.65 -14.12
CA PHE A 137 1.08 5.71 -14.70
C PHE A 137 1.04 6.08 -16.18
N GLN A 138 0.20 5.43 -16.99
CA GLN A 138 0.09 5.71 -18.43
C GLN A 138 -0.25 7.19 -18.72
N ASN A 139 -1.10 7.80 -17.89
CA ASN A 139 -1.54 9.17 -18.08
C ASN A 139 -0.55 10.23 -17.57
N HIS A 140 0.34 9.87 -16.63
CA HIS A 140 1.24 10.82 -15.96
C HIS A 140 2.73 10.58 -16.23
N SER A 141 3.06 9.55 -16.99
CA SER A 141 4.43 9.18 -17.37
C SER A 141 4.90 9.77 -18.71
N ASN A 142 4.13 10.66 -19.33
CA ASN A 142 4.46 11.29 -20.62
C ASN A 142 5.00 12.72 -20.45
N VAL A 143 5.98 12.91 -19.57
CA VAL A 143 6.77 14.16 -19.46
C VAL A 143 8.23 13.86 -19.73
#